data_AF-A0A2R6J7W5-F1
#
_entry.id   AF-A0A2R6J7W5-F1
#
_cell.length_a   1.000
_cell.length_b   1.000
_cell.length_c   1.000
_cell.angle_alpha   90.00
_cell.angle_beta   90.00
_cell.angle_gamma   90.00
#
_symmetry.space_group_name_H-M   'P 1'
#
loop_
_entity.id
_entity.type
_entity.pdbx_description
1 polymer ?
#
loop_
_entity_poly.entity_id
_entity_poly.type
_entity_poly.pdbx_seq_one_letter_code
_entity_poly.pdbx_strand_id
1 'polypeptide(L)'
;MTGREPADADDGTNDGTEASSETTGAADAGTVDELAKRRGFFFPANEAYGGTSGLYTYGPEGAALKRNLEAAWRDRFVTREGHMEIDSPTVTPEA
;
A
#
# COMPACT_ATOMS: atom_id res chain seq x y z
N MET A 1 -64.60 -19.67 -5.40
CA MET A 1 -65.34 -20.25 -4.26
C MET A 1 -65.32 -21.75 -4.47
N THR A 2 -64.20 -22.43 -4.20
CA THR A 2 -63.80 -23.11 -2.94
C THR A 2 -62.27 -23.33 -3.03
N GLY A 3 -61.37 -23.04 -2.09
CA GLY A 3 -61.43 -23.15 -0.64
C GLY A 3 -60.90 -24.52 -0.19
N ARG A 4 -59.56 -24.68 -0.06
CA ARG A 4 -58.86 -25.62 0.86
C ARG A 4 -57.33 -25.46 0.81
N GLU A 5 -56.78 -24.64 1.71
CA GLU A 5 -55.48 -24.89 2.38
C GLU A 5 -55.63 -26.11 3.34
N PRO A 6 -54.58 -26.74 3.94
CA PRO A 6 -53.27 -26.15 4.33
C PRO A 6 -52.04 -27.09 4.26
N ALA A 7 -50.88 -26.53 4.65
CA ALA A 7 -49.96 -27.06 5.67
C ALA A 7 -48.47 -27.04 5.25
N ASP A 8 -47.79 -26.03 5.78
CA ASP A 8 -46.57 -26.11 6.58
C ASP A 8 -45.22 -26.51 5.95
N ALA A 9 -44.21 -25.80 6.48
CA ALA A 9 -42.77 -26.03 6.44
C ALA A 9 -42.04 -25.54 5.18
N ASP A 10 -41.63 -24.27 5.20
CA ASP A 10 -40.23 -23.97 5.58
C ASP A 10 -40.13 -22.46 5.89
N ASP A 11 -40.23 -22.13 7.19
CA ASP A 11 -39.77 -20.85 7.74
C ASP A 11 -38.24 -20.86 7.70
N GLY A 12 -37.70 -20.71 6.50
CA GLY A 12 -36.31 -20.36 6.28
C GLY A 12 -36.15 -18.88 6.59
N THR A 13 -36.21 -18.54 7.88
CA THR A 13 -35.59 -17.33 8.43
C THR A 13 -34.16 -17.30 7.87
N ASN A 14 -33.93 -16.48 6.84
CA ASN A 14 -32.59 -16.15 6.42
C ASN A 14 -32.07 -15.15 7.45
N ASP A 15 -31.72 -15.73 8.61
CA ASP A 15 -31.06 -15.11 9.73
C ASP A 15 -29.89 -14.29 9.19
N GLY A 16 -29.89 -13.02 9.59
CA GLY A 16 -28.80 -12.12 9.33
C GLY A 16 -27.54 -12.70 9.97
N THR A 17 -26.75 -13.38 9.16
CA THR A 17 -25.32 -13.47 9.35
C THR A 17 -24.68 -12.98 8.06
N GLU A 18 -24.89 -11.69 7.76
CA GLU A 18 -23.82 -10.91 7.17
C GLU A 18 -22.68 -11.03 8.18
N ALA A 19 -21.78 -11.97 7.92
CA ALA A 19 -20.52 -12.08 8.61
C ALA A 19 -19.83 -10.73 8.40
N SER A 20 -20.05 -9.83 9.36
CA SER A 20 -19.21 -8.68 9.61
C SER A 20 -17.85 -9.29 9.91
N SER A 21 -17.06 -9.48 8.85
CA SER A 21 -15.66 -9.82 8.96
C SER A 21 -15.07 -8.76 9.87
N GLU A 22 -14.74 -9.16 11.10
CA GLU A 22 -13.93 -8.36 12.01
C GLU A 22 -12.65 -8.00 11.26
N THR A 23 -12.59 -6.81 10.68
CA THR A 23 -11.35 -6.23 10.19
C THR A 23 -10.54 -5.88 11.42
N THR A 24 -9.79 -6.89 11.88
CA THR A 24 -8.67 -6.71 12.80
C THR A 24 -7.82 -5.58 12.24
N GLY A 25 -7.62 -4.52 13.04
CA GLY A 25 -7.03 -3.24 12.65
C GLY A 25 -5.58 -3.31 12.18
N ALA A 26 -5.36 -3.94 11.03
CA ALA A 26 -4.16 -3.80 10.21
C ALA A 26 -4.54 -2.88 9.05
N ALA A 27 -3.73 -1.87 8.79
CA ALA A 27 -4.01 -0.94 7.71
C ALA A 27 -4.03 -1.70 6.37
N ASP A 28 -5.19 -1.73 5.72
CA ASP A 28 -5.32 -2.31 4.39
C ASP A 28 -4.36 -1.63 3.43
N ALA A 29 -3.64 -2.43 2.63
CA ALA A 29 -2.64 -1.90 1.71
C ALA A 29 -3.21 -0.84 0.75
N GLY A 30 -4.48 -1.01 0.33
CA GLY A 30 -5.18 -0.02 -0.49
C GLY A 30 -5.42 1.30 0.25
N THR A 31 -5.80 1.25 1.52
CA THR A 31 -5.99 2.45 2.35
C THR A 31 -4.68 3.19 2.59
N VAL A 32 -3.58 2.47 2.80
CA VAL A 32 -2.25 3.05 2.96
C VAL A 32 -1.79 3.71 1.66
N ASP A 33 -1.99 3.05 0.52
CA ASP A 33 -1.62 3.58 -0.79
C ASP A 33 -2.36 4.88 -1.12
N GLU A 34 -3.68 4.93 -0.92
CA GLU A 34 -4.46 6.15 -1.13
C GLU A 34 -4.03 7.29 -0.20
N LEU A 35 -3.79 6.97 1.09
CA LEU A 35 -3.34 7.95 2.06
C LEU A 35 -1.96 8.51 1.70
N ALA A 36 -1.04 7.65 1.26
CA ALA A 36 0.32 8.03 0.87
C ALA A 36 0.31 8.97 -0.34
N LYS A 37 -0.52 8.68 -1.36
CA LYS A 37 -0.72 9.56 -2.52
C LYS A 37 -1.33 10.90 -2.10
N ARG A 38 -2.40 10.89 -1.31
CA ARG A 38 -3.09 12.12 -0.86
C ARG A 38 -2.20 13.02 0.00
N ARG A 39 -1.27 12.44 0.77
CA ARG A 39 -0.30 13.19 1.58
C ARG A 39 0.98 13.55 0.84
N GLY A 40 1.12 13.18 -0.43
CA GLY A 40 2.27 13.51 -1.24
C GLY A 40 3.55 12.78 -0.87
N PHE A 41 3.44 11.50 -0.49
CA PHE A 41 4.61 10.64 -0.33
C PHE A 41 5.16 10.21 -1.68
N PHE A 42 4.34 9.63 -2.55
CA PHE A 42 4.76 9.20 -3.88
C PHE A 42 3.62 9.27 -4.89
N PHE A 43 4.00 9.40 -6.16
CA PHE A 43 3.10 9.45 -7.32
C PHE A 43 3.69 8.61 -8.46
N PRO A 44 2.87 8.06 -9.37
CA PRO A 44 3.38 7.43 -10.58
C PRO A 44 4.19 8.45 -11.41
N ALA A 45 5.37 8.05 -11.88
CA ALA A 45 6.18 8.94 -12.70
C ALA A 45 5.48 9.23 -14.03
N ASN A 46 5.66 10.45 -14.56
CA ASN A 46 5.08 10.90 -15.82
C ASN A 46 3.55 10.82 -15.89
N GLU A 47 2.86 10.96 -14.75
CA GLU A 47 1.40 10.88 -14.67
C GLU A 47 0.68 11.80 -15.67
N ALA A 48 1.18 13.03 -15.86
CA ALA A 48 0.66 13.98 -16.85
C ALA A 48 0.74 13.50 -18.31
N TYR A 49 1.57 12.49 -18.59
CA TYR A 49 1.80 11.92 -19.92
C TYR A 49 1.27 10.48 -20.05
N GLY A 50 0.42 10.04 -19.12
CA GLY A 50 -0.16 8.68 -19.12
C GLY A 50 0.55 7.69 -18.21
N GLY A 51 1.56 8.14 -17.45
CA GLY A 51 2.26 7.33 -16.46
C GLY A 51 3.30 6.37 -17.06
N THR A 52 4.33 6.06 -16.30
CA THR A 52 5.31 5.03 -16.64
C THR A 52 5.30 3.94 -15.57
N SER A 53 4.89 2.73 -15.96
CA SER A 53 4.88 1.59 -15.05
C SER A 53 6.28 1.30 -14.51
N GLY A 54 6.37 1.00 -13.21
CA GLY A 54 7.63 0.71 -12.53
C GLY A 54 8.45 1.94 -12.11
N LEU A 55 8.02 3.16 -12.46
CA LEU A 55 8.69 4.40 -12.04
C LEU A 55 7.77 5.25 -11.17
N TYR A 56 8.35 5.83 -10.11
CA TYR A 56 7.64 6.67 -9.15
C TYR A 56 8.41 7.94 -8.85
N THR A 57 7.68 9.01 -8.56
CA THR A 57 8.21 10.31 -8.14
C THR A 57 7.85 10.55 -6.68
N TYR A 58 8.85 10.84 -5.85
CA TYR A 58 8.63 11.18 -4.45
C TYR A 58 8.21 12.64 -4.31
N GLY A 59 7.14 12.89 -3.55
CA GLY A 59 6.74 14.25 -3.17
C GLY A 59 7.57 14.80 -2.01
N PRO A 60 7.27 16.01 -1.50
CA PRO A 60 8.07 16.67 -0.46
C PRO A 60 8.28 15.82 0.79
N GLU A 61 7.20 15.23 1.31
CA GLU A 61 7.23 14.37 2.50
C GLU A 61 7.88 13.02 2.21
N GLY A 62 7.64 12.43 1.04
CA GLY A 62 8.29 11.18 0.65
C GLY A 62 9.81 11.34 0.45
N ALA A 63 10.24 12.46 -0.12
CA ALA A 63 11.65 12.77 -0.27
C ALA A 63 12.33 13.03 1.08
N ALA A 64 11.65 13.71 2.01
CA ALA A 64 12.13 13.86 3.38
C ALA A 64 12.26 12.49 4.08
N LEU A 65 11.23 11.63 3.97
CA LEU A 65 11.24 10.29 4.52
C LEU A 65 12.39 9.44 3.96
N LYS A 66 12.58 9.43 2.64
CA LYS A 66 13.68 8.71 1.96
C LYS A 66 15.04 9.14 2.51
N ARG A 67 15.27 10.46 2.61
CA ARG A 67 16.53 11.01 3.15
C ARG A 67 16.75 10.61 4.61
N ASN A 68 15.71 10.67 5.43
CA ASN A 68 15.79 10.27 6.84
C ASN A 68 16.09 8.79 7.00
N LEU A 69 15.48 7.94 6.16
CA LEU A 69 15.74 6.50 6.14
C LEU A 69 17.18 6.19 5.73
N GLU A 70 17.68 6.81 4.66
CA GLU A 70 19.07 6.66 4.21
C GLU A 70 20.05 7.13 5.30
N ALA A 71 19.77 8.24 5.98
CA ALA A 71 20.60 8.75 7.07
C ALA A 71 20.65 7.78 8.27
N ALA A 72 19.51 7.24 8.68
CA ALA A 72 19.43 6.25 9.75
C ALA A 72 20.19 4.96 9.40
N TRP A 73 20.11 4.54 8.15
CA TRP A 73 20.87 3.38 7.65
C TRP A 73 22.38 3.66 7.68
N ARG A 74 22.84 4.81 7.19
CA ARG A 74 24.26 5.19 7.22
C ARG A 74 24.81 5.26 8.64
N ASP A 75 24.07 5.89 9.57
CA ASP A 75 24.46 5.94 10.98
C ASP A 75 24.67 4.53 11.54
N ARG A 76 23.74 3.61 11.23
CA ARG A 76 23.82 2.24 11.71
C ARG A 76 25.02 1.47 11.15
N PHE A 77 25.22 1.48 9.84
CA PHE A 77 26.17 0.58 9.19
C PHE A 77 27.54 1.21 8.95
N VAL A 78 27.57 2.47 8.53
CA VAL A 78 28.82 3.19 8.24
C VAL A 78 29.43 3.68 9.54
N THR A 79 28.67 4.43 10.35
CA THR A 79 29.21 5.08 11.55
C THR A 79 29.38 4.10 12.71
N ARG A 80 28.36 3.33 13.08
CA ARG A 80 28.43 2.47 14.26
C ARG A 80 29.15 1.14 14.02
N GLU A 81 28.97 0.53 12.86
CA GLU A 81 29.60 -0.76 12.52
C GLU A 81 30.96 -0.58 11.80
N GLY A 82 31.29 0.64 11.38
CA GLY A 82 32.60 1.00 10.85
C GLY A 82 32.84 0.60 9.40
N HIS A 83 31.78 0.39 8.63
CA HIS A 83 31.91 0.07 7.20
C HIS A 83 32.33 1.29 6.38
N MET A 84 33.04 1.07 5.26
CA MET A 84 33.42 2.12 4.32
C MET A 84 32.35 2.26 3.24
N GLU A 85 31.75 3.44 3.12
CA GLU A 85 30.80 3.77 2.04
C GLU A 85 31.57 4.02 0.73
N ILE A 86 31.09 3.43 -0.37
CA ILE A 86 31.65 3.59 -1.72
C ILE A 86 30.51 3.99 -2.65
N ASP A 87 30.76 4.96 -3.53
CA ASP A 87 29.82 5.37 -4.58
C ASP A 87 30.41 5.04 -5.96
N SER A 88 29.57 4.51 -6.86
CA SER A 88 29.96 4.05 -8.19
C SER A 88 29.08 4.69 -9.26
N PRO A 89 29.59 4.88 -10.50
CA PRO A 89 28.79 5.46 -11.56
C PRO A 89 27.59 4.56 -11.90
N THR A 90 26.46 5.18 -12.20
CA THR A 90 25.24 4.47 -12.63
C THR A 90 25.38 3.87 -14.03
N VAL A 91 26.19 4.47 -14.90
CA VAL A 91 26.40 4.02 -16.28
C VAL A 91 27.71 3.24 -16.37
N THR A 92 27.63 2.02 -16.87
CA THR A 92 28.77 1.12 -17.09
C THR A 92 28.96 0.90 -18.60
N PRO A 93 30.20 0.94 -19.13
CA PRO A 93 30.45 0.68 -20.54
C PRO A 93 30.09 -0.77 -20.91
N GLU A 94 29.56 -0.95 -22.12
CA GLU A 94 29.47 -2.26 -22.77
C GLU A 94 30.89 -2.68 -23.19
N ALA A 95 31.35 -3.84 -22.71
CA ALA A 95 32.64 -4.42 -23.09
C ALA A 95 32.51 -5.22 -24.39
#